data_AF-A0A024K2A7-F1
#
_entry.id   AF-A0A024K2A7-F1
#
_cell.length_a   1.000
_cell.length_b   1.000
_cell.length_c   1.000
_cell.angle_alpha   90.00
_cell.angle_beta   90.00
_cell.angle_gamma   90.00
#
_symmetry.space_group_name_H-M   'P 1'
#
loop_
_entity.id
_entity.type
_entity.pdbx_description
1 polymer ?
#
loop_
_entity_poly.entity_id
_entity_poly.type
_entity_poly.pdbx_seq_one_letter_code
_entity_poly.pdbx_strand_id
1 'polypeptide(L)'
;MSTATLDRPEHAAPQRSTSFTGTLGMLRLYLRRDRVSLPLWVLLLSLPLATVYVGSIEKVYPTQAARAGFAATIMASPAQRALYGQVYNDSLGAVGIWKAGMFHVLIAVAVILTVIRHTRADEESGRTELVDSTGVGRYASLTAALILSFGASIATGVIGAAGLLSTTVPPGGSLAFGAALAGSGVVFTAVAAVAAQLSASARFARGAAFAALGAAFTLRAIGDASSGTLSWFSPLGWSLQVRPYAGDRWWVLLLHLVTAIALTAVAYRLLAGRDVGAGLVAERAGPATAAPSLSNVFGLTWRLDRGALLLWTVGMCLYGLVMGSVAHGIGDEIGGGMARDIVARMGGTSALEDAFIAVAFNMMGMVASAFAVSLTLRPHQEESGLRAETTLAGAVSRTRWLASHLVSALLGSAVAMLVAGAAGGLLYGVAAGDLDGKLAMVIGTAAAQLPAVWLASAVTVALFGVAPRFTPVAWGVLIAFIALYLIGSLAGFPQWILDLEPFAHVPRVGDSFSAVPLLWLLVLDAALIMLGVMAFRRRDLRS
;
A
#
# COMPACT_ATOMS: atom_id res chain seq x y z
N MET A 1 -6.16 32.73 -69.93
CA MET A 1 -5.62 31.57 -69.18
C MET A 1 -4.36 32.02 -68.47
N SER A 2 -4.40 32.17 -67.14
CA SER A 2 -3.23 32.43 -66.30
C SER A 2 -3.13 31.26 -65.32
N THR A 3 -2.11 30.43 -65.48
CA THR A 3 -1.80 29.32 -64.58
C THR A 3 -1.09 29.87 -63.36
N ALA A 4 -1.82 30.01 -62.25
CA ALA A 4 -1.24 30.25 -60.94
C ALA A 4 -0.57 28.96 -60.45
N THR A 5 0.76 28.93 -60.46
CA THR A 5 1.56 27.93 -59.73
C THR A 5 1.47 28.23 -58.24
N LEU A 6 0.77 27.37 -57.49
CA LEU A 6 0.81 27.37 -56.03
C LEU A 6 2.21 26.98 -55.58
N ASP A 7 2.89 27.87 -54.86
CA ASP A 7 4.13 27.54 -54.14
C ASP A 7 3.85 26.37 -53.18
N ARG A 8 4.53 25.24 -53.41
CA ARG A 8 4.53 24.15 -52.45
C ARG A 8 5.25 24.64 -51.20
N PRO A 9 4.68 24.48 -49.99
CA PRO A 9 5.41 24.78 -48.77
C PRO A 9 6.69 23.94 -48.76
N GLU A 10 7.83 24.62 -48.69
CA GLU A 10 9.12 23.99 -48.47
C GLU A 10 8.98 23.07 -47.26
N HIS A 11 9.15 21.78 -47.48
CA HIS A 11 9.31 20.84 -46.37
C HIS A 11 10.61 21.23 -45.68
N ALA A 12 10.51 21.98 -44.59
CA ALA A 12 11.62 22.22 -43.70
C ALA A 12 12.27 20.86 -43.42
N ALA A 13 13.54 20.72 -43.80
CA ALA A 13 14.29 19.49 -43.57
C ALA A 13 14.08 19.07 -42.11
N PRO A 14 13.80 17.79 -41.82
CA PRO A 14 13.51 17.35 -40.46
C PRO A 14 14.66 17.78 -39.57
N GLN A 15 14.37 18.72 -38.64
CA GLN A 15 15.30 19.04 -37.56
C GLN A 15 15.71 17.70 -36.94
N ARG A 16 17.02 17.46 -36.80
CA ARG A 16 17.56 16.24 -36.18
C ARG A 16 16.90 16.05 -34.81
N SER A 17 15.82 15.28 -34.77
CA SER A 17 15.11 14.97 -33.54
C SER A 17 15.92 13.90 -32.83
N THR A 18 16.49 14.27 -31.69
CA THR A 18 17.12 13.28 -30.82
C THR A 18 16.06 12.35 -30.25
N SER A 19 16.42 11.12 -29.88
CA SER A 19 15.50 10.18 -29.21
C SER A 19 14.96 10.71 -27.87
N PHE A 20 15.48 11.82 -27.35
CA PHE A 20 15.09 12.48 -26.10
C PHE A 20 14.26 13.77 -26.32
N THR A 21 13.98 14.16 -27.56
CA THR A 21 13.18 15.35 -27.85
C THR A 21 11.82 15.27 -27.15
N GLY A 22 11.39 16.36 -26.50
CA GLY A 22 10.12 16.39 -25.76
C GLY A 22 10.15 15.96 -24.29
N THR A 23 11.30 15.50 -23.77
CA THR A 23 11.45 15.06 -22.35
C THR A 23 10.97 16.11 -21.35
N LEU A 24 11.34 17.39 -21.54
CA LEU A 24 10.92 18.47 -20.63
C LEU A 24 9.42 18.73 -20.68
N GLY A 25 8.80 18.58 -21.86
CA GLY A 25 7.34 18.67 -22.02
C GLY A 25 6.63 17.57 -21.24
N MET A 26 7.12 16.33 -21.38
CA MET A 26 6.62 15.17 -20.64
C MET A 26 6.81 15.32 -19.13
N LEU A 27 7.98 15.79 -18.69
CA LEU A 27 8.25 16.03 -17.27
C LEU A 27 7.30 17.08 -16.68
N ARG A 28 7.07 18.18 -17.41
CA ARG A 28 6.10 19.21 -17.01
C ARG A 28 4.68 18.64 -16.93
N LEU A 29 4.29 17.78 -17.88
CA LEU A 29 3.00 17.10 -17.86
C LEU A 29 2.86 16.18 -16.64
N TYR A 30 3.87 15.35 -16.36
CA TYR A 30 3.85 14.45 -15.23
C TYR A 30 3.82 15.19 -13.90
N LEU A 31 4.61 16.27 -13.75
CA LEU A 31 4.54 17.15 -12.57
C LEU A 31 3.15 17.76 -12.36
N ARG A 32 2.47 18.17 -13.44
CA ARG A 32 1.10 18.70 -13.35
C ARG A 32 0.10 17.61 -12.93
N ARG A 33 0.23 16.40 -13.48
CA ARG A 33 -0.64 15.26 -13.17
C ARG A 33 -0.45 14.77 -11.74
N ASP A 34 0.78 14.87 -11.22
CA ASP A 34 1.15 14.41 -9.88
C ASP A 34 1.26 15.52 -8.83
N ARG A 35 0.80 16.75 -9.14
CA ARG A 35 0.86 17.91 -8.23
C ARG A 35 0.26 17.71 -6.84
N VAL A 36 -0.58 16.69 -6.66
CA VAL A 36 -1.15 16.30 -5.36
C VAL A 36 -0.47 15.02 -4.85
N SER A 37 -0.48 13.96 -5.66
CA SER A 37 0.01 12.65 -5.26
C SER A 37 1.50 12.67 -4.87
N LEU A 38 2.34 13.37 -5.62
CA LEU A 38 3.79 13.37 -5.43
C LEU A 38 4.22 14.15 -4.19
N PRO A 39 3.79 15.41 -3.98
CA PRO A 39 4.07 16.09 -2.71
C PRO A 39 3.55 15.34 -1.50
N LEU A 40 2.37 14.69 -1.60
CA LEU A 40 1.79 13.96 -0.48
C LEU A 40 2.71 12.86 0.03
N TRP A 41 3.18 11.96 -0.84
CA TRP A 41 4.08 10.88 -0.40
C TRP A 41 5.47 11.39 -0.06
N VAL A 42 5.98 12.42 -0.76
CA VAL A 42 7.27 13.03 -0.44
C VAL A 42 7.26 13.56 0.99
N LEU A 43 6.23 14.33 1.36
CA LEU A 43 6.10 14.93 2.68
C LEU A 43 5.75 13.90 3.76
N LEU A 44 4.87 12.93 3.44
CA LEU A 44 4.49 11.85 4.36
C LEU A 44 5.70 11.03 4.80
N LEU A 45 6.65 10.78 3.89
CA LEU A 45 7.84 9.97 4.16
C LEU A 45 9.04 10.80 4.66
N SER A 46 8.94 12.12 4.73
CA SER A 46 10.05 12.99 5.18
C SER A 46 9.75 13.75 6.48
N LEU A 47 8.56 14.33 6.63
CA LEU A 47 8.23 15.21 7.76
C LEU A 47 8.17 14.49 9.12
N PRO A 48 7.65 13.26 9.24
CA PRO A 48 7.52 12.61 10.55
C PRO A 48 8.86 12.27 11.23
N LEU A 49 9.98 12.26 10.50
CA LEU A 49 11.28 11.78 10.98
C LEU A 49 11.77 12.54 12.23
N ALA A 50 11.64 13.86 12.23
CA ALA A 50 12.09 14.68 13.35
C ALA A 50 11.11 14.64 14.53
N THR A 51 9.84 15.00 14.28
CA THR A 51 8.87 15.24 15.35
C THR A 51 8.25 13.96 15.88
N VAL A 52 7.79 13.07 15.00
CA VAL A 52 7.08 11.86 15.37
C VAL A 52 8.06 10.77 15.83
N TYR A 53 9.18 10.59 15.14
CA TYR A 53 10.11 9.51 15.46
C TYR A 53 11.12 9.92 16.54
N VAL A 54 12.05 10.83 16.24
CA VAL A 54 13.05 11.28 17.22
C VAL A 54 12.38 11.97 18.42
N GLY A 55 11.48 12.92 18.17
CA GLY A 55 10.82 13.68 19.23
C GLY A 55 9.95 12.85 20.17
N SER A 56 9.27 11.80 19.69
CA SER A 56 8.50 10.93 20.59
C SER A 56 9.39 10.01 21.41
N ILE A 57 10.47 9.48 20.83
CA ILE A 57 11.42 8.65 21.57
C ILE A 57 12.15 9.48 22.64
N GLU A 58 12.50 10.73 22.35
CA GLU A 58 13.08 11.64 23.33
C GLU A 58 12.15 11.86 24.53
N LYS A 59 10.86 12.03 24.29
CA LYS A 59 9.84 12.23 25.34
C LYS A 59 9.57 10.96 26.16
N VAL A 60 9.45 9.81 25.50
CA VAL A 60 9.08 8.54 26.15
C VAL A 60 10.29 7.87 26.82
N TYR A 61 11.48 7.98 26.21
CA TYR A 61 12.73 7.38 26.68
C TYR A 61 13.84 8.44 26.81
N PRO A 62 13.76 9.35 27.80
CA PRO A 62 14.65 10.50 27.90
C PRO A 62 16.10 10.13 28.26
N THR A 63 16.31 9.04 29.01
CA THR A 63 17.66 8.61 29.45
C THR A 63 18.26 7.56 28.51
N GLN A 64 19.59 7.50 28.44
CA GLN A 64 20.29 6.48 27.64
C GLN A 64 19.99 5.06 28.14
N ALA A 65 19.92 4.85 29.45
CA ALA A 65 19.57 3.55 30.03
C ALA A 65 18.17 3.07 29.59
N ALA A 66 17.18 3.98 29.54
CA ALA A 66 15.84 3.64 29.07
C ALA A 66 15.83 3.27 27.58
N ARG A 67 16.60 3.99 26.75
CA ARG A 67 16.77 3.67 25.33
C ARG A 67 17.52 2.35 25.09
N ALA A 68 18.53 2.05 25.90
CA ALA A 68 19.25 0.78 25.85
C ALA A 68 18.32 -0.39 26.21
N GLY A 69 17.50 -0.24 27.26
CA GLY A 69 16.48 -1.22 27.61
C GLY A 69 15.46 -1.44 26.49
N PHE A 70 14.95 -0.37 25.89
CA PHE A 70 14.03 -0.44 24.76
C PHE A 70 14.66 -1.07 23.50
N ALA A 71 15.92 -0.74 23.20
CA ALA A 71 16.66 -1.39 22.12
C ALA A 71 16.84 -2.90 22.38
N ALA A 72 17.09 -3.30 23.63
CA ALA A 72 17.22 -4.69 24.02
C ALA A 72 15.91 -5.47 23.83
N THR A 73 14.75 -4.91 24.18
CA THR A 73 13.45 -5.58 23.95
C THR A 73 13.16 -5.79 22.46
N ILE A 74 13.49 -4.80 21.62
CA ILE A 74 13.40 -4.92 20.16
C ILE A 74 14.31 -6.03 19.64
N MET A 75 15.58 -6.03 20.08
CA MET A 75 16.56 -7.01 19.63
C MET A 75 16.22 -8.44 20.08
N ALA A 76 15.56 -8.59 21.23
CA ALA A 76 15.06 -9.87 21.72
C ALA A 76 13.92 -10.43 20.86
N SER A 77 13.16 -9.59 20.14
CA SER A 77 12.03 -10.02 19.30
C SER A 77 12.45 -10.28 17.84
N PRO A 78 12.45 -11.55 17.37
CA PRO A 78 12.74 -11.86 15.96
C PRO A 78 11.73 -11.20 15.01
N ALA A 79 10.47 -11.06 15.43
CA ALA A 79 9.43 -10.41 14.63
C ALA A 79 9.70 -8.91 14.43
N GLN A 80 10.11 -8.19 15.48
CA GLN A 80 10.46 -6.78 15.37
C GLN A 80 11.70 -6.58 14.50
N ARG A 81 12.72 -7.43 14.65
CA ARG A 81 13.91 -7.44 13.79
C ARG A 81 13.56 -7.74 12.33
N ALA A 82 12.71 -8.72 12.08
CA ALA A 82 12.26 -9.05 10.74
C ALA A 82 11.47 -7.89 10.12
N LEU A 83 10.62 -7.19 10.87
CA LEU A 83 9.74 -6.14 10.33
C LEU A 83 10.46 -4.81 10.10
N TYR A 84 11.25 -4.33 11.06
CA TYR A 84 11.86 -3.00 11.04
C TYR A 84 13.38 -3.00 10.91
N GLY A 85 14.02 -4.16 11.14
CA GLY A 85 15.48 -4.29 11.14
C GLY A 85 16.08 -4.24 12.54
N GLN A 86 17.41 -4.32 12.60
CA GLN A 86 18.16 -4.28 13.85
C GLN A 86 18.36 -2.84 14.35
N VAL A 87 18.45 -2.68 15.67
CA VAL A 87 18.88 -1.45 16.32
C VAL A 87 20.39 -1.54 16.55
N TYR A 88 21.17 -0.73 15.82
CA TYR A 88 22.63 -0.83 15.84
C TYR A 88 23.32 0.02 16.93
N ASN A 89 22.59 0.88 17.62
CA ASN A 89 23.08 1.76 18.70
C ASN A 89 21.90 2.19 19.60
N ASP A 90 22.15 2.52 20.87
CA ASP A 90 21.18 2.99 21.87
C ASP A 90 21.06 4.53 21.92
N SER A 91 21.75 5.23 21.02
CA SER A 91 21.65 6.68 20.87
C SER A 91 20.23 7.14 20.52
N LEU A 92 19.88 8.38 20.90
CA LEU A 92 18.56 8.95 20.58
C LEU A 92 18.25 8.91 19.08
N GLY A 93 19.24 9.20 18.23
CA GLY A 93 19.09 9.12 16.78
C GLY A 93 18.78 7.69 16.33
N ALA A 94 19.63 6.72 16.66
CA ALA A 94 19.49 5.34 16.20
C ALA A 94 18.18 4.68 16.64
N VAL A 95 17.80 4.85 17.91
CA VAL A 95 16.54 4.33 18.45
C VAL A 95 15.34 5.11 17.90
N GLY A 96 15.49 6.44 17.77
CA GLY A 96 14.48 7.34 17.23
C GLY A 96 14.00 6.93 15.83
N ILE A 97 14.94 6.76 14.90
CA ILE A 97 14.64 6.46 13.50
C ILE A 97 14.42 4.97 13.20
N TRP A 98 14.55 4.07 14.17
CA TRP A 98 14.43 2.62 13.93
C TRP A 98 13.09 2.23 13.28
N LYS A 99 11.96 2.71 13.83
CA LYS A 99 10.63 2.47 13.22
C LYS A 99 10.50 3.11 11.84
N ALA A 100 11.19 4.23 11.61
CA ALA A 100 11.26 4.86 10.30
C ALA A 100 12.04 4.03 9.26
N GLY A 101 12.71 2.95 9.67
CA GLY A 101 13.28 1.95 8.76
C GLY A 101 12.26 1.39 7.75
N MET A 102 10.98 1.36 8.10
CA MET A 102 9.88 0.98 7.20
C MET A 102 9.73 1.94 5.99
N PHE A 103 10.17 3.19 6.11
CA PHE A 103 10.04 4.18 5.04
C PHE A 103 10.84 3.81 3.80
N HIS A 104 11.91 3.01 3.93
CA HIS A 104 12.63 2.45 2.79
C HIS A 104 11.75 1.55 1.90
N VAL A 105 10.79 0.85 2.49
CA VAL A 105 9.80 0.04 1.76
C VAL A 105 8.71 0.93 1.19
N LEU A 106 8.20 1.87 1.98
CA LEU A 106 7.09 2.74 1.56
C LEU A 106 7.49 3.65 0.39
N ILE A 107 8.72 4.18 0.38
CA ILE A 107 9.22 4.96 -0.75
C ILE A 107 9.33 4.10 -2.01
N ALA A 108 9.75 2.83 -1.88
CA ALA A 108 9.79 1.88 -2.98
C ALA A 108 8.39 1.63 -3.58
N VAL A 109 7.37 1.45 -2.74
CA VAL A 109 5.97 1.36 -3.17
C VAL A 109 5.55 2.61 -3.94
N ALA A 110 5.84 3.79 -3.40
CA ALA A 110 5.44 5.06 -4.01
C ALA A 110 6.06 5.26 -5.40
N VAL A 111 7.37 5.01 -5.55
CA VAL A 111 8.05 5.14 -6.85
C VAL A 111 7.63 4.07 -7.85
N ILE A 112 7.39 2.82 -7.42
CA ILE A 112 6.88 1.76 -8.31
C ILE A 112 5.54 2.17 -8.92
N LEU A 113 4.62 2.65 -8.10
CA LEU A 113 3.31 3.11 -8.56
C LEU A 113 3.43 4.34 -9.47
N THR A 114 4.35 5.25 -9.19
CA THR A 114 4.56 6.49 -9.95
C THR A 114 5.17 6.19 -11.33
N VAL A 115 6.26 5.41 -11.39
CA VAL A 115 6.92 5.04 -12.65
C VAL A 115 5.95 4.29 -13.55
N ILE A 116 5.24 3.29 -13.04
CA ILE A 116 4.35 2.46 -13.87
C ILE A 116 3.12 3.26 -14.32
N ARG A 117 2.64 4.22 -13.51
CA ARG A 117 1.55 5.12 -13.88
C ARG A 117 1.88 5.96 -15.12
N HIS A 118 3.10 6.49 -15.20
CA HIS A 118 3.52 7.37 -16.30
C HIS A 118 4.20 6.65 -17.47
N THR A 119 4.42 5.34 -17.34
CA THR A 119 4.98 4.52 -18.41
C THR A 119 3.91 3.55 -18.89
N ARG A 120 3.89 2.31 -18.37
CA ARG A 120 3.10 1.21 -18.91
C ARG A 120 1.58 1.43 -18.81
N ALA A 121 1.11 2.14 -17.78
CA ALA A 121 -0.31 2.45 -17.66
C ALA A 121 -0.78 3.50 -18.68
N ASP A 122 0.08 4.45 -19.05
CA ASP A 122 -0.24 5.41 -20.11
C ASP A 122 -0.19 4.75 -21.48
N GLU A 123 0.78 3.84 -21.69
CA GLU A 123 0.90 3.05 -22.91
C GLU A 123 -0.29 2.09 -23.10
N GLU A 124 -0.70 1.37 -22.06
CA GLU A 124 -1.91 0.50 -22.07
C GLU A 124 -3.20 1.31 -22.34
N SER A 125 -3.22 2.60 -22.02
CA SER A 125 -4.38 3.47 -22.26
C SER A 125 -4.41 4.13 -23.64
N GLY A 126 -3.45 3.79 -24.53
CA GLY A 126 -3.33 4.38 -25.88
C GLY A 126 -2.86 5.84 -25.91
N ARG A 127 -2.66 6.47 -24.75
CA ARG A 127 -2.20 7.87 -24.67
C ARG A 127 -0.79 8.04 -25.22
N THR A 128 0.07 7.04 -25.00
CA THR A 128 1.44 7.07 -25.49
C THR A 128 1.49 7.09 -27.01
N GLU A 129 0.60 6.38 -27.71
CA GLU A 129 0.56 6.39 -29.19
C GLU A 129 0.22 7.78 -29.75
N LEU A 130 -0.71 8.50 -29.11
CA LEU A 130 -1.05 9.88 -29.48
C LEU A 130 0.09 10.87 -29.24
N VAL A 131 0.92 10.63 -28.23
CA VAL A 131 2.09 11.46 -27.92
C VAL A 131 3.24 11.12 -28.86
N ASP A 132 3.47 9.84 -29.12
CA ASP A 132 4.52 9.34 -30.00
C ASP A 132 4.24 9.65 -31.48
N SER A 133 2.97 9.90 -31.86
CA SER A 133 2.62 10.45 -33.18
C SER A 133 2.99 11.94 -33.36
N THR A 134 3.48 12.59 -32.30
CA THR A 134 4.00 13.97 -32.36
C THR A 134 5.53 13.99 -32.43
N GLY A 135 6.17 15.16 -32.37
CA GLY A 135 7.64 15.29 -32.39
C GLY A 135 8.37 14.80 -31.12
N VAL A 136 7.75 13.94 -30.30
CA VAL A 136 8.33 13.41 -29.06
C VAL A 136 9.18 12.18 -29.38
N GLY A 137 10.40 12.15 -28.86
CA GLY A 137 11.35 11.05 -29.07
C GLY A 137 11.02 9.83 -28.20
N ARG A 138 11.38 8.64 -28.70
CA ARG A 138 11.13 7.32 -28.05
C ARG A 138 11.55 7.21 -26.59
N TYR A 139 12.60 7.91 -26.17
CA TYR A 139 13.12 7.85 -24.79
C TYR A 139 12.53 8.93 -23.88
N ALA A 140 11.79 9.89 -24.41
CA ALA A 140 11.34 11.06 -23.66
C ALA A 140 10.40 10.72 -22.50
N SER A 141 9.42 9.83 -22.72
CA SER A 141 8.48 9.41 -21.68
C SER A 141 9.18 8.70 -20.52
N LEU A 142 10.01 7.69 -20.81
CA LEU A 142 10.76 6.96 -19.78
C LEU A 142 11.71 7.90 -19.03
N THR A 143 12.43 8.76 -19.76
CA THR A 143 13.36 9.73 -19.15
C THR A 143 12.64 10.68 -18.22
N ALA A 144 11.48 11.22 -18.63
CA ALA A 144 10.68 12.11 -17.80
C ALA A 144 10.15 11.41 -16.52
N ALA A 145 9.70 10.15 -16.64
CA ALA A 145 9.25 9.37 -15.48
C ALA A 145 10.40 9.06 -14.49
N LEU A 146 11.60 8.77 -15.01
CA LEU A 146 12.80 8.56 -14.22
C LEU A 146 13.25 9.86 -13.52
N ILE A 147 13.32 10.99 -14.23
CA ILE A 147 13.67 12.29 -13.63
C ILE A 147 12.71 12.64 -12.50
N LEU A 148 11.39 12.48 -12.73
CA LEU A 148 10.38 12.74 -11.72
C LEU A 148 10.58 11.88 -10.47
N SER A 149 10.76 10.56 -10.65
CA SER A 149 10.80 9.60 -9.54
C SER A 149 12.13 9.63 -8.79
N PHE A 150 13.26 9.78 -9.50
CA PHE A 150 14.57 10.02 -8.88
C PHE A 150 14.59 11.35 -8.14
N GLY A 151 14.13 12.43 -8.77
CA GLY A 151 14.06 13.75 -8.16
C GLY A 151 13.21 13.76 -6.89
N ALA A 152 12.05 13.11 -6.92
CA ALA A 152 11.18 12.99 -5.76
C ALA A 152 11.79 12.11 -4.65
N SER A 153 12.48 11.02 -5.00
CA SER A 153 13.19 10.19 -4.00
C SER A 153 14.30 10.97 -3.29
N ILE A 154 15.08 11.74 -4.06
CA ILE A 154 16.13 12.62 -3.53
C ILE A 154 15.50 13.71 -2.66
N ALA A 155 14.41 14.34 -3.12
CA ALA A 155 13.70 15.35 -2.35
C ALA A 155 13.19 14.82 -1.00
N THR A 156 12.62 13.61 -0.97
CA THR A 156 12.20 12.95 0.29
C THR A 156 13.38 12.77 1.25
N GLY A 157 14.52 12.27 0.75
CA GLY A 157 15.74 12.12 1.55
C GLY A 157 16.28 13.44 2.08
N VAL A 158 16.33 14.48 1.22
CA VAL A 158 16.83 15.82 1.58
C VAL A 158 15.92 16.50 2.60
N ILE A 159 14.60 16.51 2.38
CA ILE A 159 13.64 17.10 3.32
C ILE A 159 13.68 16.34 4.65
N GLY A 160 13.79 15.01 4.60
CA GLY A 160 13.90 14.17 5.79
C GLY A 160 15.17 14.45 6.60
N ALA A 161 16.31 14.54 5.93
CA ALA A 161 17.57 14.91 6.56
C ALA A 161 17.52 16.34 7.14
N ALA A 162 16.96 17.30 6.41
CA ALA A 162 16.77 18.67 6.88
C ALA A 162 15.90 18.73 8.14
N GLY A 163 14.83 17.92 8.19
CA GLY A 163 14.02 17.76 9.40
C GLY A 163 14.84 17.22 10.57
N LEU A 164 15.60 16.14 10.36
CA LEU A 164 16.43 15.55 11.42
C LEU A 164 17.56 16.49 11.88
N LEU A 165 18.12 17.32 10.99
CA LEU A 165 19.10 18.35 11.32
C LEU A 165 18.55 19.47 12.22
N SER A 166 17.23 19.61 12.33
CA SER A 166 16.60 20.54 13.28
C SER A 166 16.51 20.02 14.72
N THR A 167 16.91 18.76 14.95
CA THR A 167 16.90 18.11 16.27
C THR A 167 18.29 18.08 16.91
N THR A 168 18.40 17.53 18.13
CA THR A 168 19.66 17.41 18.88
C THR A 168 20.56 16.26 18.43
N VAL A 169 20.13 15.45 17.45
CA VAL A 169 20.89 14.27 17.02
C VAL A 169 22.03 14.62 16.04
N PRO A 170 23.10 13.80 15.94
CA PRO A 170 24.27 14.12 15.12
C PRO A 170 23.99 14.37 13.62
N PRO A 171 24.55 15.42 12.99
CA PRO A 171 24.29 15.73 11.59
C PRO A 171 24.65 14.61 10.59
N GLY A 172 25.73 13.88 10.85
CA GLY A 172 26.20 12.79 9.98
C GLY A 172 25.13 11.71 9.78
N GLY A 173 24.53 11.23 10.88
CA GLY A 173 23.46 10.23 10.82
C GLY A 173 22.19 10.77 10.16
N SER A 174 21.87 12.06 10.35
CA SER A 174 20.72 12.70 9.70
C SER A 174 20.85 12.68 8.17
N LEU A 175 22.04 13.03 7.66
CA LEU A 175 22.35 12.96 6.24
C LEU A 175 22.41 11.50 5.74
N ALA A 176 22.99 10.60 6.52
CA ALA A 176 23.11 9.18 6.17
C ALA A 176 21.74 8.50 6.03
N PHE A 177 20.80 8.78 6.95
CA PHE A 177 19.42 8.27 6.85
C PHE A 177 18.70 8.83 5.62
N GLY A 178 18.79 10.15 5.39
CA GLY A 178 18.19 10.77 4.21
C GLY A 178 18.73 10.19 2.90
N ALA A 179 20.04 9.96 2.82
CA ALA A 179 20.68 9.33 1.66
C ALA A 179 20.26 7.86 1.49
N ALA A 180 20.15 7.09 2.57
CA ALA A 180 19.67 5.71 2.53
C ALA A 180 18.21 5.59 2.07
N LEU A 181 17.37 6.54 2.51
CA LEU A 181 15.96 6.66 2.11
C LEU A 181 15.85 6.98 0.62
N ALA A 182 16.58 7.99 0.13
CA ALA A 182 16.64 8.32 -1.28
C ALA A 182 17.20 7.17 -2.11
N GLY A 183 18.24 6.49 -1.63
CA GLY A 183 18.86 5.33 -2.29
C GLY A 183 17.88 4.20 -2.54
N SER A 184 17.02 3.88 -1.56
CA SER A 184 15.96 2.87 -1.75
C SER A 184 15.00 3.29 -2.87
N GLY A 185 14.50 4.53 -2.84
CA GLY A 185 13.62 5.07 -3.88
C GLY A 185 14.25 5.05 -5.27
N VAL A 186 15.55 5.36 -5.37
CA VAL A 186 16.30 5.35 -6.63
C VAL A 186 16.44 3.92 -7.18
N VAL A 187 16.79 2.92 -6.37
CA VAL A 187 16.88 1.53 -6.84
C VAL A 187 15.52 1.02 -7.33
N PHE A 188 14.45 1.23 -6.56
CA PHE A 188 13.13 0.72 -6.94
C PHE A 188 12.46 1.50 -8.08
N THR A 189 12.85 2.76 -8.31
CA THR A 189 12.54 3.50 -9.53
C THR A 189 13.12 2.76 -10.76
N ALA A 190 14.38 2.33 -10.69
CA ALA A 190 15.03 1.60 -11.78
C ALA A 190 14.44 0.19 -11.97
N VAL A 191 14.10 -0.52 -10.88
CA VAL A 191 13.37 -1.80 -10.93
C VAL A 191 12.03 -1.64 -11.65
N ALA A 192 11.25 -0.60 -11.30
CA ALA A 192 9.98 -0.32 -11.95
C ALA A 192 10.13 0.03 -13.43
N ALA A 193 11.20 0.76 -13.79
CA ALA A 193 11.53 1.07 -15.17
C ALA A 193 11.83 -0.18 -16.00
N VAL A 194 12.59 -1.15 -15.46
CA VAL A 194 12.81 -2.45 -16.10
C VAL A 194 11.50 -3.21 -16.24
N ALA A 195 10.72 -3.32 -15.16
CA ALA A 195 9.44 -4.03 -15.15
C ALA A 195 8.44 -3.47 -16.17
N ALA A 196 8.45 -2.14 -16.39
CA ALA A 196 7.62 -1.47 -17.38
C ALA A 196 7.95 -1.86 -18.83
N GLN A 197 9.14 -2.41 -19.11
CA GLN A 197 9.53 -2.87 -20.44
C GLN A 197 9.22 -4.36 -20.70
N LEU A 198 8.86 -5.13 -19.66
CA LEU A 198 8.74 -6.58 -19.77
C LEU A 198 7.43 -7.06 -20.42
N SER A 199 6.34 -6.32 -20.27
CA SER A 199 5.01 -6.73 -20.75
C SER A 199 4.17 -5.54 -21.16
N ALA A 200 3.22 -5.76 -22.07
CA ALA A 200 2.25 -4.75 -22.46
C ALA A 200 1.28 -4.33 -21.34
N SER A 201 1.19 -5.13 -20.26
CA SER A 201 0.25 -4.92 -19.17
C SER A 201 0.86 -4.14 -18.00
N ALA A 202 0.24 -3.03 -17.62
CA ALA A 202 0.60 -2.29 -16.40
C ALA A 202 0.35 -3.13 -15.14
N ARG A 203 -0.63 -4.04 -15.17
CA ARG A 203 -0.86 -5.01 -14.08
C ARG A 203 0.32 -5.94 -13.92
N PHE A 204 0.84 -6.49 -15.02
CA PHE A 204 2.05 -7.33 -14.98
C PHE A 204 3.25 -6.54 -14.47
N ALA A 205 3.50 -5.33 -15.02
CA ALA A 205 4.62 -4.50 -14.60
C ALA A 205 4.57 -4.20 -13.09
N ARG A 206 3.40 -3.87 -12.54
CA ARG A 206 3.21 -3.68 -11.09
C ARG A 206 3.52 -4.96 -10.33
N GLY A 207 2.96 -6.09 -10.77
CA GLY A 207 3.19 -7.39 -10.16
C GLY A 207 4.67 -7.77 -10.12
N ALA A 208 5.40 -7.59 -11.23
CA ALA A 208 6.83 -7.88 -11.31
C ALA A 208 7.66 -6.97 -10.40
N ALA A 209 7.39 -5.66 -10.40
CA ALA A 209 8.10 -4.72 -9.54
C ALA A 209 7.81 -4.96 -8.04
N PHE A 210 6.56 -5.24 -7.68
CA PHE A 210 6.20 -5.59 -6.30
C PHE A 210 6.71 -6.96 -5.88
N ALA A 211 6.81 -7.93 -6.79
CA ALA A 211 7.44 -9.21 -6.51
C ALA A 211 8.94 -9.03 -6.21
N ALA A 212 9.64 -8.18 -6.97
CA ALA A 212 11.02 -7.82 -6.68
C ALA A 212 11.17 -7.09 -5.32
N LEU A 213 10.25 -6.18 -5.00
CA LEU A 213 10.21 -5.53 -3.67
C LEU A 213 9.94 -6.52 -2.55
N GLY A 214 8.97 -7.43 -2.72
CA GLY A 214 8.65 -8.48 -1.77
C GLY A 214 9.83 -9.42 -1.54
N ALA A 215 10.50 -9.87 -2.60
CA ALA A 215 11.70 -10.69 -2.50
C ALA A 215 12.83 -9.97 -1.76
N ALA A 216 13.07 -8.69 -2.09
CA ALA A 216 14.05 -7.87 -1.37
C ALA A 216 13.69 -7.72 0.12
N PHE A 217 12.41 -7.52 0.44
CA PHE A 217 11.95 -7.43 1.82
C PHE A 217 12.13 -8.74 2.56
N THR A 218 11.78 -9.88 1.94
CA THR A 218 11.95 -11.21 2.53
C THR A 218 13.41 -11.55 2.79
N LEU A 219 14.31 -11.31 1.81
CA LEU A 219 15.75 -11.52 1.99
C LEU A 219 16.31 -10.70 3.15
N ARG A 220 15.89 -9.43 3.25
CA ARG A 220 16.24 -8.55 4.38
C ARG A 220 15.67 -9.08 5.70
N ALA A 221 14.37 -9.39 5.75
CA ALA A 221 13.70 -9.81 6.97
C ALA A 221 14.32 -11.10 7.55
N ILE A 222 14.59 -12.09 6.69
CA ILE A 222 15.26 -13.33 7.09
C ILE A 222 16.71 -13.03 7.51
N GLY A 223 17.42 -12.16 6.78
CA GLY A 223 18.78 -11.77 7.12
C GLY A 223 18.87 -11.11 8.50
N ASP A 224 17.99 -10.14 8.78
CA ASP A 224 17.96 -9.39 10.03
C ASP A 224 17.53 -10.25 11.23
N ALA A 225 16.68 -11.26 10.99
CA ALA A 225 16.28 -12.25 11.98
C ALA A 225 17.39 -13.29 12.29
N SER A 226 18.33 -13.51 11.35
CA SER A 226 19.37 -14.56 11.42
C SER A 226 20.80 -13.96 11.48
N SER A 227 21.71 -14.41 10.59
CA SER A 227 23.14 -14.07 10.59
C SER A 227 23.49 -12.73 9.94
N GLY A 228 22.51 -12.00 9.38
CA GLY A 228 22.71 -10.73 8.69
C GLY A 228 23.24 -10.83 7.25
N THR A 229 23.67 -12.01 6.80
CA THR A 229 24.27 -12.20 5.46
C THR A 229 23.25 -11.95 4.34
N LEU A 230 22.02 -12.47 4.49
CA LEU A 230 20.96 -12.32 3.47
C LEU A 230 20.52 -10.86 3.27
N SER A 231 20.68 -10.00 4.29
CA SER A 231 20.35 -8.58 4.19
C SER A 231 21.24 -7.85 3.17
N TRP A 232 22.44 -8.36 2.88
CA TRP A 232 23.33 -7.79 1.87
C TRP A 232 22.92 -8.11 0.43
N PHE A 233 21.97 -9.03 0.21
CA PHE A 233 21.39 -9.30 -1.11
C PHE A 233 20.11 -8.50 -1.36
N SER A 234 19.78 -7.56 -0.46
CA SER A 234 18.57 -6.75 -0.55
C SER A 234 18.92 -5.26 -0.61
N PRO A 235 18.42 -4.51 -1.61
CA PRO A 235 18.51 -3.05 -1.62
C PRO A 235 17.90 -2.37 -0.39
N LEU A 236 16.87 -3.00 0.21
CA LEU A 236 16.28 -2.54 1.47
C LEU A 236 17.22 -2.80 2.65
N GLY A 237 17.93 -3.93 2.63
CA GLY A 237 18.94 -4.25 3.64
C GLY A 237 20.14 -3.32 3.57
N TRP A 238 20.60 -2.92 2.38
CA TRP A 238 21.65 -1.92 2.22
C TRP A 238 21.28 -0.61 2.93
N SER A 239 20.04 -0.13 2.79
CA SER A 239 19.60 1.09 3.46
C SER A 239 19.71 0.99 4.99
N LEU A 240 19.43 -0.19 5.57
CA LEU A 240 19.66 -0.42 7.00
C LEU A 240 21.15 -0.58 7.35
N GLN A 241 21.95 -1.14 6.45
CA GLN A 241 23.41 -1.29 6.62
C GLN A 241 24.19 0.02 6.48
N VAL A 242 23.57 1.13 6.04
CA VAL A 242 24.15 2.47 6.18
C VAL A 242 24.33 2.82 7.67
N ARG A 243 23.51 2.25 8.57
CA ARG A 243 23.61 2.40 10.03
C ARG A 243 23.70 3.86 10.51
N PRO A 244 22.72 4.71 10.18
CA PRO A 244 22.72 6.09 10.63
C PRO A 244 22.81 6.17 12.16
N TYR A 245 23.68 7.05 12.68
CA TYR A 245 23.98 7.21 14.11
C TYR A 245 24.68 6.02 14.77
N ALA A 246 25.16 5.05 13.98
CA ALA A 246 25.83 3.84 14.43
C ALA A 246 27.09 3.54 13.58
N GLY A 247 27.86 4.59 13.27
CA GLY A 247 29.09 4.51 12.50
C GLY A 247 28.94 4.71 10.98
N ASP A 248 27.84 5.37 10.56
CA ASP A 248 27.51 5.85 9.21
C ASP A 248 28.37 5.26 8.07
N ARG A 249 27.93 4.14 7.50
CA ARG A 249 28.63 3.40 6.44
C ARG A 249 28.30 3.96 5.06
N TRP A 250 28.82 5.14 4.75
CA TRP A 250 28.58 5.86 3.49
C TRP A 250 28.85 5.05 2.22
N TRP A 251 29.85 4.16 2.24
CA TRP A 251 30.20 3.32 1.09
C TRP A 251 29.04 2.42 0.64
N VAL A 252 28.11 2.06 1.53
CA VAL A 252 26.96 1.19 1.21
C VAL A 252 26.04 1.86 0.18
N LEU A 253 25.99 3.20 0.14
CA LEU A 253 25.23 3.97 -0.85
C LEU A 253 25.73 3.74 -2.29
N LEU A 254 26.99 3.31 -2.46
CA LEU A 254 27.53 2.93 -3.76
C LEU A 254 26.77 1.73 -4.34
N LEU A 255 26.30 0.80 -3.50
CA LEU A 255 25.52 -0.35 -3.93
C LEU A 255 24.18 0.09 -4.54
N HIS A 256 23.50 1.06 -3.91
CA HIS A 256 22.28 1.66 -4.46
C HIS A 256 22.55 2.32 -5.81
N LEU A 257 23.61 3.14 -5.89
CA LEU A 257 23.95 3.89 -7.10
C LEU A 257 24.30 2.96 -8.27
N VAL A 258 25.20 2.00 -8.05
CA VAL A 258 25.64 1.05 -9.10
C VAL A 258 24.46 0.21 -9.59
N THR A 259 23.62 -0.29 -8.67
CA THR A 259 22.44 -1.08 -9.03
C THR A 259 21.43 -0.25 -9.82
N ALA A 260 21.17 0.99 -9.41
CA ALA A 260 20.25 1.87 -10.11
C ALA A 260 20.74 2.23 -11.52
N ILE A 261 22.03 2.51 -11.69
CA ILE A 261 22.64 2.76 -13.01
C ILE A 261 22.51 1.52 -13.90
N ALA A 262 22.89 0.34 -13.38
CA ALA A 262 22.81 -0.91 -14.12
C ALA A 262 21.38 -1.21 -14.57
N LEU A 263 20.40 -1.16 -13.66
CA LEU A 263 18.99 -1.41 -13.99
C LEU A 263 18.41 -0.36 -14.93
N THR A 264 18.80 0.91 -14.80
CA THR A 264 18.37 1.97 -15.73
C THR A 264 18.93 1.71 -17.14
N ALA A 265 20.20 1.31 -17.25
CA ALA A 265 20.79 0.91 -18.52
C ALA A 265 20.07 -0.30 -19.13
N VAL A 266 19.73 -1.31 -18.31
CA VAL A 266 18.89 -2.44 -18.75
C VAL A 266 17.54 -1.92 -19.26
N ALA A 267 16.84 -1.06 -18.53
CA ALA A 267 15.55 -0.51 -18.95
C ALA A 267 15.62 0.17 -20.33
N TYR A 268 16.65 0.99 -20.58
CA TYR A 268 16.84 1.61 -21.90
C TYR A 268 17.20 0.59 -22.99
N ARG A 269 18.01 -0.43 -22.69
CA ARG A 269 18.31 -1.50 -23.66
C ARG A 269 17.06 -2.29 -24.05
N LEU A 270 16.20 -2.61 -23.08
CA LEU A 270 14.93 -3.29 -23.33
C LEU A 270 13.98 -2.38 -24.12
N LEU A 271 13.91 -1.09 -23.79
CA LEU A 271 13.12 -0.12 -24.52
C LEU A 271 13.58 0.06 -25.97
N ALA A 272 14.90 0.03 -26.24
CA ALA A 272 15.46 0.15 -27.58
C ALA A 272 15.13 -1.06 -28.48
N GLY A 273 14.94 -2.24 -27.89
CA GLY A 273 14.66 -3.50 -28.60
C GLY A 273 13.17 -3.82 -28.78
N ARG A 274 12.24 -3.06 -28.20
CA ARG A 274 10.80 -3.34 -28.26
C ARG A 274 10.02 -2.32 -29.09
N ASP A 275 9.05 -2.77 -29.87
CA ASP A 275 8.11 -1.86 -30.54
C ASP A 275 7.11 -1.25 -29.54
N VAL A 276 6.50 -0.13 -29.93
CA VAL A 276 5.45 0.52 -29.13
C VAL A 276 4.26 -0.42 -29.00
N GLY A 277 3.69 -0.54 -27.80
CA GLY A 277 2.61 -1.48 -27.50
C GLY A 277 3.10 -2.91 -27.25
N ALA A 278 4.26 -3.31 -27.76
CA ALA A 278 4.85 -4.63 -27.53
C ALA A 278 5.62 -4.71 -26.21
N GLY A 279 5.53 -5.87 -25.55
CA GLY A 279 6.38 -6.27 -24.43
C GLY A 279 7.21 -7.50 -24.79
N LEU A 280 8.34 -7.71 -24.09
CA LEU A 280 9.20 -8.88 -24.31
C LEU A 280 8.49 -10.21 -23.96
N VAL A 281 7.56 -10.16 -23.01
CA VAL A 281 6.64 -11.24 -22.71
C VAL A 281 5.43 -11.08 -23.61
N ALA A 282 5.35 -11.93 -24.64
CA ALA A 282 4.20 -11.99 -25.55
C ALA A 282 2.89 -12.22 -24.77
N GLU A 283 1.85 -11.51 -25.17
CA GLU A 283 0.51 -11.74 -24.64
C GLU A 283 0.05 -13.12 -25.08
N ARG A 284 -0.22 -14.01 -24.12
CA ARG A 284 -0.74 -15.34 -24.44
C ARG A 284 -2.12 -15.17 -25.03
N ALA A 285 -2.34 -15.70 -26.24
CA ALA A 285 -3.63 -15.67 -26.95
C ALA A 285 -4.82 -16.22 -26.12
N GLY A 286 -4.52 -16.94 -25.04
CA GLY A 286 -5.51 -17.58 -24.19
C GLY A 286 -6.12 -18.81 -24.88
N PRO A 287 -6.98 -19.56 -24.17
CA PRO A 287 -7.70 -20.68 -24.77
C PRO A 287 -8.65 -20.18 -25.87
N ALA A 288 -8.75 -20.93 -26.97
CA ALA A 288 -9.63 -20.61 -28.11
C ALA A 288 -11.12 -20.58 -27.73
N THR A 289 -11.50 -21.29 -26.67
CA THR A 289 -12.86 -21.30 -26.11
C THR A 289 -12.84 -20.81 -24.67
N ALA A 290 -13.84 -19.99 -24.32
CA ALA A 290 -14.01 -19.54 -22.95
C ALA A 290 -14.34 -20.75 -22.04
N ALA A 291 -13.68 -20.85 -20.90
CA ALA A 291 -14.01 -21.85 -19.89
C ALA A 291 -15.48 -21.67 -19.42
N PRO A 292 -16.18 -22.73 -18.98
CA PRO A 292 -17.56 -22.63 -18.48
C PRO A 292 -17.73 -21.61 -17.36
N SER A 293 -16.68 -21.39 -16.55
CA SER A 293 -16.65 -20.38 -15.49
C SER A 293 -16.72 -18.94 -16.01
N LEU A 294 -16.55 -18.67 -17.30
CA LEU A 294 -16.68 -17.34 -17.92
C LEU A 294 -18.01 -17.16 -18.66
N SER A 295 -18.96 -18.06 -18.46
CA SER A 295 -20.32 -17.99 -19.02
C SER A 295 -21.16 -16.83 -18.51
N ASN A 296 -20.75 -16.15 -17.44
CA ASN A 296 -21.47 -15.04 -16.85
C ASN A 296 -20.55 -13.98 -16.22
N VAL A 297 -21.14 -12.83 -15.88
CA VAL A 297 -20.41 -11.68 -15.34
C VAL A 297 -19.77 -11.92 -13.97
N PHE A 298 -20.33 -12.79 -13.13
CA PHE A 298 -19.69 -13.18 -11.87
C PHE A 298 -18.41 -13.96 -12.11
N GLY A 299 -18.42 -14.83 -13.11
CA GLY A 299 -17.24 -15.54 -13.61
C GLY A 299 -16.12 -14.63 -14.09
N LEU A 300 -16.49 -13.60 -14.87
CA LEU A 300 -15.56 -12.57 -15.32
C LEU A 300 -14.97 -11.80 -14.13
N THR A 301 -15.82 -11.33 -13.21
CA THR A 301 -15.40 -10.59 -12.02
C THR A 301 -14.47 -11.44 -11.14
N TRP A 302 -14.80 -12.70 -10.90
CA TRP A 302 -13.90 -13.63 -10.21
C TRP A 302 -12.53 -13.75 -10.89
N ARG A 303 -12.49 -13.89 -12.22
CA ARG A 303 -11.22 -13.96 -12.97
C ARG A 303 -10.38 -12.68 -12.81
N LEU A 304 -11.02 -11.51 -12.76
CA LEU A 304 -10.37 -10.22 -12.57
C LEU A 304 -9.90 -10.01 -11.12
N ASP A 305 -10.67 -10.50 -10.15
CA ASP A 305 -10.48 -10.22 -8.73
C ASP A 305 -9.63 -11.27 -8.01
N ARG A 306 -9.62 -12.53 -8.47
CA ARG A 306 -8.96 -13.66 -7.80
C ARG A 306 -7.52 -13.40 -7.35
N GLY A 307 -6.74 -12.65 -8.12
CA GLY A 307 -5.37 -12.31 -7.77
C GLY A 307 -5.28 -11.36 -6.58
N ALA A 308 -6.17 -10.36 -6.53
CA ALA A 308 -6.29 -9.48 -5.38
C ALA A 308 -6.87 -10.24 -4.17
N LEU A 309 -7.94 -11.03 -4.38
CA LEU A 309 -8.54 -11.84 -3.32
C LEU A 309 -7.49 -12.73 -2.65
N LEU A 310 -6.73 -13.51 -3.44
CA LEU A 310 -5.67 -14.37 -2.91
C LEU A 310 -4.61 -13.58 -2.13
N LEU A 311 -4.10 -12.48 -2.71
CA LEU A 311 -3.05 -11.69 -2.07
C LEU A 311 -3.50 -11.11 -0.72
N TRP A 312 -4.69 -10.51 -0.68
CA TRP A 312 -5.25 -9.93 0.54
C TRP A 312 -5.57 -11.01 1.57
N THR A 313 -6.19 -12.12 1.18
CA THR A 313 -6.45 -13.25 2.09
C THR A 313 -5.17 -13.82 2.68
N VAL A 314 -4.12 -13.99 1.87
CA VAL A 314 -2.80 -14.46 2.38
C VAL A 314 -2.21 -13.45 3.35
N GLY A 315 -2.22 -12.15 3.02
CA GLY A 315 -1.68 -11.11 3.92
C GLY A 315 -2.41 -11.04 5.27
N MET A 316 -3.75 -11.09 5.26
CA MET A 316 -4.56 -11.09 6.47
C MET A 316 -4.39 -12.39 7.26
N CYS A 317 -4.27 -13.54 6.58
CA CYS A 317 -3.97 -14.83 7.19
C CYS A 317 -2.64 -14.80 7.93
N LEU A 318 -1.58 -14.29 7.29
CA LEU A 318 -0.25 -14.15 7.91
C LEU A 318 -0.29 -13.25 9.14
N TYR A 319 -1.03 -12.14 9.10
CA TYR A 319 -1.22 -11.31 10.28
C TYR A 319 -1.97 -12.06 11.39
N GLY A 320 -3.04 -12.78 11.05
CA GLY A 320 -3.77 -13.64 11.99
C GLY A 320 -2.84 -14.61 12.69
N LEU A 321 -1.98 -15.30 11.94
CA LEU A 321 -0.95 -16.20 12.50
C LEU A 321 -0.01 -15.46 13.46
N VAL A 322 0.53 -14.31 13.05
CA VAL A 322 1.45 -13.53 13.90
C VAL A 322 0.76 -13.11 15.21
N MET A 323 -0.45 -12.53 15.13
CA MET A 323 -1.15 -12.09 16.33
C MET A 323 -1.57 -13.25 17.22
N GLY A 324 -2.04 -14.36 16.64
CA GLY A 324 -2.35 -15.58 17.39
C GLY A 324 -1.13 -16.17 18.10
N SER A 325 0.04 -16.12 17.46
CA SER A 325 1.28 -16.67 18.04
C SER A 325 1.83 -15.91 19.24
N VAL A 326 1.49 -14.63 19.38
CA VAL A 326 1.96 -13.75 20.47
C VAL A 326 0.84 -13.45 21.48
N ALA A 327 -0.39 -13.89 21.20
CA ALA A 327 -1.52 -13.62 22.08
C ALA A 327 -1.33 -14.25 23.45
N HIS A 328 -0.89 -15.52 23.51
CA HIS A 328 -0.66 -16.22 24.78
C HIS A 328 0.61 -15.72 25.47
N GLY A 329 0.52 -15.43 26.78
CA GLY A 329 1.66 -15.02 27.61
C GLY A 329 1.99 -13.53 27.54
N ILE A 330 1.24 -12.72 26.78
CA ILE A 330 1.45 -11.26 26.71
C ILE A 330 1.26 -10.58 28.07
N GLY A 331 0.41 -11.14 28.94
CA GLY A 331 0.23 -10.67 30.31
C GLY A 331 1.45 -10.92 31.21
N ASP A 332 2.27 -11.91 30.89
CA ASP A 332 3.47 -12.27 31.66
C ASP A 332 4.68 -11.38 31.31
N GLU A 333 4.65 -10.73 30.14
CA GLU A 333 5.65 -9.74 29.72
C GLU A 333 5.48 -8.38 30.43
N ILE A 334 4.34 -8.17 31.10
CA ILE A 334 4.07 -6.95 31.86
C ILE A 334 4.87 -7.01 33.18
N GLY A 335 5.77 -6.04 33.37
CA GLY A 335 6.70 -5.96 34.52
C GLY A 335 6.05 -5.99 35.91
N GLY A 336 6.88 -6.11 36.95
CA GLY A 336 6.43 -6.40 38.32
C GLY A 336 5.66 -5.29 39.06
N GLY A 337 4.90 -5.71 40.08
CA GLY A 337 4.24 -4.87 41.09
C GLY A 337 2.91 -4.28 40.63
N MET A 338 2.90 -2.97 40.37
CA MET A 338 1.68 -2.20 40.08
C MET A 338 0.97 -2.66 38.79
N ALA A 339 1.73 -3.09 37.79
CA ALA A 339 1.15 -3.52 36.52
C ALA A 339 0.46 -4.89 36.64
N ARG A 340 0.96 -5.80 37.49
CA ARG A 340 0.29 -7.06 37.83
C ARG A 340 -1.01 -6.86 38.60
N ASP A 341 -1.05 -5.89 39.52
CA ASP A 341 -2.27 -5.54 40.25
C ASP A 341 -3.34 -4.95 39.32
N ILE A 342 -2.94 -4.17 38.32
CA ILE A 342 -3.85 -3.66 37.28
C ILE A 342 -4.38 -4.83 36.43
N VAL A 343 -3.53 -5.76 36.02
CA VAL A 343 -3.94 -6.97 35.28
C VAL A 343 -4.91 -7.83 36.08
N ALA A 344 -4.64 -8.07 37.37
CA ALA A 344 -5.53 -8.81 38.24
C ALA A 344 -6.91 -8.13 38.37
N ARG A 345 -6.94 -6.79 38.49
CA ARG A 345 -8.18 -6.01 38.55
C ARG A 345 -8.94 -5.98 37.21
N MET A 346 -8.26 -6.17 36.08
CA MET A 346 -8.87 -6.22 34.74
C MET A 346 -9.40 -7.61 34.36
N GLY A 347 -9.39 -8.58 35.28
CA GLY A 347 -9.89 -9.93 35.03
C GLY A 347 -8.80 -10.97 34.75
N GLY A 348 -7.52 -10.63 35.01
CA GLY A 348 -6.39 -11.55 34.87
C GLY A 348 -5.75 -11.53 33.49
N THR A 349 -4.78 -12.43 33.27
CA THR A 349 -4.01 -12.52 32.02
C THR A 349 -4.90 -12.87 30.83
N SER A 350 -5.87 -13.78 31.00
CA SER A 350 -6.81 -14.17 29.94
C SER A 350 -7.63 -12.99 29.39
N ALA A 351 -8.12 -12.10 30.25
CA ALA A 351 -8.84 -10.91 29.82
C ALA A 351 -7.95 -9.96 28.99
N LEU A 352 -6.65 -9.93 29.28
CA LEU A 352 -5.67 -9.13 28.55
C LEU A 352 -5.32 -9.76 27.19
N GLU A 353 -5.20 -11.08 27.13
CA GLU A 353 -5.03 -11.83 25.87
C GLU A 353 -6.26 -11.63 24.95
N ASP A 354 -7.47 -11.71 25.50
CA ASP A 354 -8.72 -11.55 24.75
C ASP A 354 -8.89 -10.08 24.29
N ALA A 355 -8.53 -9.10 25.13
CA ALA A 355 -8.49 -7.69 24.75
C ALA A 355 -7.44 -7.43 23.65
N PHE A 356 -6.28 -8.09 23.72
CA PHE A 356 -5.25 -8.00 22.69
C PHE A 356 -5.78 -8.51 21.33
N ILE A 357 -6.43 -9.68 21.30
CA ILE A 357 -7.08 -10.21 20.10
C ILE A 357 -8.15 -9.25 19.58
N ALA A 358 -8.98 -8.67 20.45
CA ALA A 358 -10.00 -7.71 20.06
C ALA A 358 -9.40 -6.46 19.38
N VAL A 359 -8.33 -5.90 19.95
CA VAL A 359 -7.62 -4.74 19.37
C VAL A 359 -6.94 -5.12 18.06
N ALA A 360 -6.26 -6.27 18.00
CA ALA A 360 -5.60 -6.76 16.80
C ALA A 360 -6.59 -6.94 15.63
N PHE A 361 -7.74 -7.57 15.90
CA PHE A 361 -8.76 -7.78 14.87
C PHE A 361 -9.54 -6.50 14.52
N ASN A 362 -9.65 -5.54 15.44
CA ASN A 362 -10.17 -4.21 15.11
C ASN A 362 -9.26 -3.48 14.10
N MET A 363 -7.95 -3.45 14.36
CA MET A 363 -6.95 -2.92 13.41
C MET A 363 -6.99 -3.67 12.07
N MET A 364 -7.15 -5.00 12.12
CA MET A 364 -7.31 -5.82 10.92
C MET A 364 -8.60 -5.49 10.17
N GLY A 365 -9.70 -5.18 10.86
CA GLY A 365 -10.94 -4.67 10.27
C GLY A 365 -10.69 -3.42 9.43
N MET A 366 -9.89 -2.47 9.91
CA MET A 366 -9.53 -1.28 9.13
C MET A 366 -8.75 -1.62 7.85
N VAL A 367 -7.84 -2.59 7.93
CA VAL A 367 -7.13 -3.12 6.76
C VAL A 367 -8.07 -3.84 5.80
N ALA A 368 -9.05 -4.60 6.32
CA ALA A 368 -10.08 -5.25 5.52
C ALA A 368 -11.02 -4.26 4.83
N SER A 369 -11.29 -3.11 5.43
CA SER A 369 -12.02 -2.02 4.77
C SER A 369 -11.26 -1.46 3.58
N ALA A 370 -9.93 -1.32 3.67
CA ALA A 370 -9.11 -0.90 2.53
C ALA A 370 -9.19 -1.89 1.35
N PHE A 371 -9.19 -3.20 1.66
CA PHE A 371 -9.42 -4.25 0.68
C PHE A 371 -10.82 -4.18 0.07
N ALA A 372 -11.85 -4.03 0.90
CA ALA A 372 -13.25 -3.96 0.47
C ALA A 372 -13.49 -2.73 -0.43
N VAL A 373 -12.96 -1.56 -0.07
CA VAL A 373 -12.95 -0.32 -0.88
C VAL A 373 -12.22 -0.53 -2.21
N SER A 374 -11.09 -1.23 -2.20
CA SER A 374 -10.31 -1.50 -3.42
C SER A 374 -11.11 -2.32 -4.44
N LEU A 375 -11.94 -3.26 -3.98
CA LEU A 375 -12.81 -4.07 -4.84
C LEU A 375 -14.05 -3.28 -5.29
N THR A 376 -14.69 -2.50 -4.41
CA THR A 376 -15.86 -1.69 -4.77
C THR A 376 -15.54 -0.45 -5.60
N LEU A 377 -14.26 -0.07 -5.72
CA LEU A 377 -13.79 0.93 -6.69
C LEU A 377 -13.63 0.38 -8.11
N ARG A 378 -13.63 -0.94 -8.31
CA ARG A 378 -13.46 -1.53 -9.65
C ARG A 378 -14.56 -1.14 -10.63
N PRO A 379 -15.86 -1.11 -10.27
CA PRO A 379 -16.89 -0.57 -11.16
C PRO A 379 -16.56 0.83 -11.69
N HIS A 380 -16.06 1.73 -10.83
CA HIS A 380 -15.62 3.06 -11.23
C HIS A 380 -14.43 3.00 -12.21
N GLN A 381 -13.47 2.11 -11.97
CA GLN A 381 -12.30 1.93 -12.85
C GLN A 381 -12.70 1.36 -14.22
N GLU A 382 -13.59 0.37 -14.26
CA GLU A 382 -14.12 -0.23 -15.48
C GLU A 382 -14.94 0.78 -16.29
N GLU A 383 -15.76 1.61 -15.64
CA GLU A 383 -16.49 2.69 -16.30
C GLU A 383 -15.55 3.79 -16.82
N SER A 384 -14.63 4.29 -15.98
CA SER A 384 -13.67 5.33 -16.38
C SER A 384 -12.67 4.88 -17.44
N GLY A 385 -12.51 3.56 -17.61
CA GLY A 385 -11.67 2.95 -18.63
C GLY A 385 -12.42 2.48 -19.87
N LEU A 386 -13.69 2.86 -20.04
CA LEU A 386 -14.57 2.49 -21.18
C LEU A 386 -14.75 0.97 -21.38
N ARG A 387 -14.45 0.17 -20.35
CA ARG A 387 -14.61 -1.29 -20.36
C ARG A 387 -16.00 -1.73 -19.92
N ALA A 388 -16.65 -0.93 -19.07
CA ALA A 388 -18.01 -1.22 -18.63
C ALA A 388 -19.00 -1.23 -19.82
N GLU A 389 -18.82 -0.34 -20.80
CA GLU A 389 -19.70 -0.21 -21.97
C GLU A 389 -19.73 -1.48 -22.82
N THR A 390 -18.57 -2.09 -23.10
CA THR A 390 -18.48 -3.32 -23.89
C THR A 390 -19.22 -4.48 -23.21
N THR A 391 -19.19 -4.55 -21.88
CA THR A 391 -19.89 -5.58 -21.11
C THR A 391 -21.40 -5.30 -21.04
N LEU A 392 -21.78 -4.03 -20.84
CA LEU A 392 -23.18 -3.61 -20.69
C LEU A 392 -23.93 -3.48 -22.02
N ALA A 393 -23.22 -3.42 -23.15
CA ALA A 393 -23.80 -3.54 -24.49
C ALA A 393 -24.29 -4.97 -24.79
N GLY A 394 -23.80 -5.98 -24.06
CA GLY A 394 -24.29 -7.35 -24.13
C GLY A 394 -25.59 -7.56 -23.33
N ALA A 395 -26.02 -8.82 -23.22
CA ALA A 395 -27.21 -9.22 -22.46
C ALA A 395 -26.99 -9.24 -20.92
N VAL A 396 -26.37 -8.20 -20.36
CA VAL A 396 -26.08 -8.09 -18.92
C VAL A 396 -26.73 -6.83 -18.36
N SER A 397 -27.64 -6.99 -17.38
CA SER A 397 -28.26 -5.84 -16.72
C SER A 397 -27.24 -5.09 -15.84
N ARG A 398 -27.39 -3.76 -15.76
CA ARG A 398 -26.57 -2.89 -14.90
C ARG A 398 -26.48 -3.39 -13.45
N THR A 399 -27.60 -3.87 -12.90
CA THR A 399 -27.65 -4.41 -11.53
C THR A 399 -26.88 -5.70 -11.40
N ARG A 400 -27.00 -6.61 -12.38
CA ARG A 400 -26.26 -7.89 -12.33
C ARG A 400 -24.75 -7.64 -12.43
N TRP A 401 -24.35 -6.68 -13.26
CA TRP A 401 -22.96 -6.26 -13.36
C TRP A 401 -22.43 -5.69 -12.04
N LEU A 402 -23.11 -4.68 -11.47
CA LEU A 402 -22.70 -4.09 -10.19
C LEU A 402 -22.73 -5.10 -9.02
N ALA A 403 -23.74 -5.97 -8.97
CA ALA A 403 -23.85 -7.03 -7.97
C ALA A 403 -22.66 -8.00 -8.03
N SER A 404 -22.12 -8.28 -9.22
CA SER A 404 -20.96 -9.16 -9.36
C SER A 404 -19.72 -8.62 -8.64
N HIS A 405 -19.49 -7.31 -8.71
CA HIS A 405 -18.38 -6.65 -8.02
C HIS A 405 -18.66 -6.50 -6.52
N LEU A 406 -19.91 -6.18 -6.15
CA LEU A 406 -20.29 -6.06 -4.74
C LEU A 406 -20.17 -7.39 -3.99
N VAL A 407 -20.66 -8.49 -4.58
CA VAL A 407 -20.53 -9.84 -3.99
C VAL A 407 -19.05 -10.20 -3.83
N SER A 408 -18.22 -9.92 -4.84
CA SER A 408 -16.76 -10.13 -4.75
C SER A 408 -16.14 -9.36 -3.58
N ALA A 409 -16.55 -8.10 -3.36
CA ALA A 409 -16.05 -7.27 -2.27
C ALA A 409 -16.51 -7.75 -0.88
N LEU A 410 -17.81 -8.01 -0.69
CA LEU A 410 -18.37 -8.41 0.59
C LEU A 410 -17.93 -9.82 0.98
N LEU A 411 -18.07 -10.78 0.06
CA LEU A 411 -17.67 -12.17 0.30
C LEU A 411 -16.15 -12.30 0.39
N GLY A 412 -15.40 -11.58 -0.46
CA GLY A 412 -13.95 -11.59 -0.43
C GLY A 412 -13.39 -11.10 0.92
N SER A 413 -13.90 -9.97 1.42
CA SER A 413 -13.51 -9.45 2.75
C SER A 413 -13.96 -10.36 3.89
N ALA A 414 -15.15 -10.95 3.81
CA ALA A 414 -15.61 -11.94 4.78
C ALA A 414 -14.70 -13.16 4.85
N VAL A 415 -14.41 -13.80 3.71
CA VAL A 415 -13.52 -14.96 3.65
C VAL A 415 -12.14 -14.61 4.17
N ALA A 416 -11.58 -13.46 3.78
CA ALA A 416 -10.26 -13.04 4.24
C ALA A 416 -10.20 -12.83 5.77
N MET A 417 -11.23 -12.21 6.36
CA MET A 417 -11.33 -12.04 7.82
C MET A 417 -11.51 -13.35 8.56
N LEU A 418 -12.38 -14.23 8.08
CA LEU A 418 -12.63 -15.52 8.72
C LEU A 418 -11.42 -16.44 8.62
N VAL A 419 -10.69 -16.44 7.51
CA VAL A 419 -9.43 -17.18 7.36
C VAL A 419 -8.36 -16.63 8.31
N ALA A 420 -8.24 -15.31 8.44
CA ALA A 420 -7.34 -14.69 9.41
C ALA A 420 -7.71 -15.04 10.86
N GLY A 421 -9.01 -15.01 11.17
CA GLY A 421 -9.56 -15.41 12.47
C GLY A 421 -9.27 -16.87 12.79
N ALA A 422 -9.49 -17.77 11.84
CA ALA A 422 -9.18 -19.18 11.99
C ALA A 422 -7.69 -19.41 12.19
N ALA A 423 -6.83 -18.78 11.38
CA ALA A 423 -5.39 -18.89 11.50
C ALA A 423 -4.86 -18.40 12.85
N GLY A 424 -5.33 -17.24 13.33
CA GLY A 424 -4.95 -16.69 14.63
C GLY A 424 -5.50 -17.51 15.79
N GLY A 425 -6.76 -17.93 15.70
CA GLY A 425 -7.42 -18.76 16.72
C GLY A 425 -6.78 -20.15 16.85
N LEU A 426 -6.30 -20.75 15.76
CA LEU A 426 -5.57 -22.01 15.79
C LEU A 426 -4.27 -21.87 16.60
N LEU A 427 -3.44 -20.86 16.31
CA LEU A 427 -2.16 -20.69 17.03
C LEU A 427 -2.36 -20.27 18.48
N TYR A 428 -3.31 -19.37 18.74
CA TYR A 428 -3.63 -18.95 20.10
C TYR A 428 -4.20 -20.11 20.93
N GLY A 429 -5.13 -20.89 20.37
CA GLY A 429 -5.74 -22.03 21.05
C GLY A 429 -4.75 -23.16 21.32
N VAL A 430 -3.82 -23.45 20.40
CA VAL A 430 -2.72 -24.39 20.64
C VAL A 430 -1.80 -23.90 21.76
N ALA A 431 -1.44 -22.62 21.76
CA ALA A 431 -0.55 -22.05 22.78
C ALA A 431 -1.20 -22.02 24.17
N ALA A 432 -2.49 -21.69 24.24
CA ALA A 432 -3.25 -21.58 25.49
C ALA A 432 -3.77 -22.93 26.01
N GLY A 433 -3.68 -24.01 25.23
CA GLY A 433 -4.25 -25.32 25.60
C GLY A 433 -5.78 -25.40 25.54
N ASP A 434 -6.44 -24.43 24.90
CA ASP A 434 -7.89 -24.35 24.69
C ASP A 434 -8.18 -24.05 23.21
N LEU A 435 -8.13 -25.11 22.39
CA LEU A 435 -8.29 -24.96 20.94
C LEU A 435 -9.71 -24.51 20.57
N ASP A 436 -10.73 -25.17 21.11
CA ASP A 436 -12.12 -24.95 20.71
C ASP A 436 -12.62 -23.58 21.16
N GLY A 437 -12.33 -23.18 22.40
CA GLY A 437 -12.75 -21.90 22.95
C GLY A 437 -12.07 -20.71 22.25
N LYS A 438 -10.74 -20.75 22.13
CA LYS A 438 -9.99 -19.65 21.52
C LYS A 438 -10.20 -19.57 20.01
N LEU A 439 -10.34 -20.68 19.30
CA LEU A 439 -10.65 -20.68 17.87
C LEU A 439 -12.02 -20.02 17.60
N ALA A 440 -13.06 -20.44 18.33
CA ALA A 440 -14.40 -19.88 18.19
C ALA A 440 -14.43 -18.38 18.52
N MET A 441 -13.74 -17.97 19.60
CA MET A 441 -13.68 -16.57 20.02
C MET A 441 -12.95 -15.68 19.00
N VAL A 442 -11.82 -16.12 18.45
CA VAL A 442 -11.07 -15.31 17.47
C VAL A 442 -11.81 -15.23 16.14
N ILE A 443 -12.43 -16.32 15.66
CA ILE A 443 -13.30 -16.31 14.48
C ILE A 443 -14.50 -15.39 14.71
N GLY A 444 -15.16 -15.47 15.86
CA GLY A 444 -16.27 -14.60 16.23
C GLY A 444 -15.84 -13.13 16.26
N THR A 445 -14.66 -12.84 16.82
CA THR A 445 -14.09 -11.50 16.88
C THR A 445 -13.81 -10.95 15.48
N ALA A 446 -13.28 -11.77 14.57
CA ALA A 446 -13.08 -11.41 13.17
C ALA A 446 -14.41 -11.17 12.44
N ALA A 447 -15.42 -12.02 12.67
CA ALA A 447 -16.75 -11.89 12.07
C ALA A 447 -17.47 -10.62 12.54
N ALA A 448 -17.34 -10.25 13.82
CA ALA A 448 -17.94 -9.04 14.38
C ALA A 448 -17.45 -7.75 13.70
N GLN A 449 -16.26 -7.74 13.09
CA GLN A 449 -15.75 -6.59 12.34
C GLN A 449 -16.45 -6.38 10.99
N LEU A 450 -17.11 -7.41 10.42
CA LEU A 450 -17.57 -7.38 9.04
C LEU A 450 -18.57 -6.27 8.70
N PRO A 451 -19.57 -5.95 9.54
CA PRO A 451 -20.45 -4.82 9.27
C PRO A 451 -19.70 -3.48 9.18
N ALA A 452 -18.72 -3.25 10.07
CA ALA A 452 -17.88 -2.05 10.00
C ALA A 452 -17.02 -2.03 8.72
N VAL A 453 -16.54 -3.19 8.27
CA VAL A 453 -15.80 -3.35 7.01
C VAL A 453 -16.67 -3.03 5.79
N TRP A 454 -17.89 -3.57 5.78
CA TRP A 454 -18.84 -3.42 4.68
C TRP A 454 -19.38 -2.00 4.55
N LEU A 455 -19.42 -1.22 5.63
CA LEU A 455 -19.80 0.18 5.57
C LEU A 455 -18.91 0.99 4.62
N ALA A 456 -17.61 0.74 4.60
CA ALA A 456 -16.69 1.40 3.67
C ALA A 456 -17.01 1.03 2.20
N SER A 457 -17.37 -0.24 1.95
CA SER A 457 -17.85 -0.69 0.64
C SER A 457 -19.20 -0.08 0.27
N ALA A 458 -20.13 0.02 1.22
CA ALA A 458 -21.46 0.58 1.03
C ALA A 458 -21.39 2.08 0.67
N VAL A 459 -20.55 2.85 1.39
CA VAL A 459 -20.24 4.25 1.06
C VAL A 459 -19.65 4.36 -0.36
N THR A 460 -18.71 3.47 -0.72
CA THR A 460 -18.11 3.48 -2.07
C THR A 460 -19.16 3.26 -3.15
N VAL A 461 -20.07 2.30 -2.96
CA VAL A 461 -21.16 1.99 -3.90
C VAL A 461 -22.17 3.13 -3.98
N ALA A 462 -22.51 3.76 -2.85
CA ALA A 462 -23.36 4.94 -2.82
C ALA A 462 -22.73 6.09 -3.62
N LEU A 463 -21.44 6.38 -3.40
CA LEU A 463 -20.70 7.40 -4.16
C LEU A 463 -20.63 7.06 -5.66
N PHE A 464 -20.38 5.79 -6.01
CA PHE A 464 -20.36 5.33 -7.39
C PHE A 464 -21.71 5.47 -8.10
N GLY A 465 -22.81 5.15 -7.39
CA GLY A 465 -24.15 5.26 -7.91
C GLY A 465 -24.61 6.71 -8.08
N VAL A 466 -24.42 7.54 -7.05
CA VAL A 466 -24.96 8.91 -6.97
C VAL A 466 -24.07 9.94 -7.66
N ALA A 467 -22.76 9.88 -7.41
CA ALA A 467 -21.81 10.90 -7.86
C ALA A 467 -20.46 10.28 -8.29
N PRO A 468 -20.42 9.57 -9.44
CA PRO A 468 -19.26 8.78 -9.86
C PRO A 468 -17.93 9.54 -9.95
N ARG A 469 -17.91 10.87 -10.09
CA ARG A 469 -16.67 11.67 -10.01
C ARG A 469 -16.00 11.63 -8.64
N PHE A 470 -16.78 11.41 -7.58
CA PHE A 470 -16.31 11.43 -6.21
C PHE A 470 -16.13 10.02 -5.65
N THR A 471 -16.30 8.95 -6.42
CA THR A 471 -16.07 7.59 -5.92
C THR A 471 -14.68 7.41 -5.28
N PRO A 472 -13.58 7.97 -5.82
CA PRO A 472 -12.27 7.88 -5.17
C PRO A 472 -12.20 8.51 -3.76
N VAL A 473 -13.14 9.40 -3.40
CA VAL A 473 -13.23 9.99 -2.04
C VAL A 473 -13.49 8.94 -0.97
N ALA A 474 -13.96 7.74 -1.33
CA ALA A 474 -14.11 6.62 -0.41
C ALA A 474 -12.82 6.30 0.39
N TRP A 475 -11.64 6.50 -0.21
CA TRP A 475 -10.36 6.38 0.50
C TRP A 475 -10.20 7.44 1.60
N GLY A 476 -10.62 8.68 1.31
CA GLY A 476 -10.62 9.76 2.30
C GLY A 476 -11.57 9.48 3.46
N VAL A 477 -12.74 8.87 3.19
CA VAL A 477 -13.69 8.44 4.23
C VAL A 477 -13.06 7.37 5.12
N LEU A 478 -12.42 6.35 4.54
CA LEU A 478 -11.73 5.33 5.32
C LEU A 478 -10.60 5.92 6.18
N ILE A 479 -9.79 6.82 5.63
CA ILE A 479 -8.75 7.53 6.38
C ILE A 479 -9.35 8.35 7.52
N ALA A 480 -10.48 9.01 7.30
CA ALA A 480 -11.18 9.76 8.33
C ALA A 480 -11.67 8.84 9.46
N PHE A 481 -12.26 7.68 9.15
CA PHE A 481 -12.65 6.69 10.16
C PHE A 481 -11.46 6.24 11.01
N ILE A 482 -10.34 5.89 10.38
CA ILE A 482 -9.13 5.46 11.09
C ILE A 482 -8.57 6.60 11.96
N ALA A 483 -8.54 7.83 11.45
CA ALA A 483 -8.05 8.99 12.19
C ALA A 483 -8.92 9.31 13.41
N LEU A 484 -10.24 9.25 13.26
CA LEU A 484 -11.20 9.43 14.36
C LEU A 484 -11.04 8.34 15.43
N TYR A 485 -10.90 7.08 15.01
CA TYR A 485 -10.69 5.97 15.94
C TYR A 485 -9.38 6.14 16.74
N LEU A 486 -8.26 6.43 16.07
CA LEU A 486 -6.94 6.43 16.71
C LEU A 486 -6.65 7.68 17.55
N ILE A 487 -7.12 8.85 17.09
CA ILE A 487 -6.69 10.15 17.64
C ILE A 487 -7.88 11.01 18.04
N GLY A 488 -9.11 10.64 17.67
CA GLY A 488 -10.25 11.54 17.81
C GLY A 488 -10.55 11.94 19.26
N SER A 489 -10.47 10.98 20.19
CA SER A 489 -10.61 11.23 21.62
C SER A 489 -9.45 12.06 22.18
N LEU A 490 -8.22 11.80 21.73
CA LEU A 490 -7.01 12.54 22.12
C LEU A 490 -7.05 14.00 21.63
N ALA A 491 -7.67 14.25 20.49
CA ALA A 491 -7.88 15.58 19.93
C ALA A 491 -9.04 16.33 20.60
N GLY A 492 -9.81 15.69 21.48
CA GLY A 492 -10.95 16.28 22.18
C GLY A 492 -12.16 16.54 21.28
N PHE A 493 -12.36 15.75 20.22
CA PHE A 493 -13.56 15.89 19.39
C PHE A 493 -14.84 15.52 20.17
N PRO A 494 -15.97 16.18 19.89
CA PRO A 494 -17.25 15.86 20.52
C PRO A 494 -17.72 14.44 20.14
N GLN A 495 -18.44 13.78 21.06
CA GLN A 495 -18.83 12.37 20.93
C GLN A 495 -19.56 12.05 19.62
N TRP A 496 -20.45 12.93 19.15
CA TRP A 496 -21.20 12.71 17.90
C TRP A 496 -20.28 12.58 16.67
N ILE A 497 -19.08 13.19 16.69
CA ILE A 497 -18.08 13.02 15.63
C ILE A 497 -17.37 11.67 15.77
N LEU A 498 -17.06 11.27 17.00
CA LEU A 498 -16.46 9.97 17.29
C LEU A 498 -17.42 8.83 16.92
N ASP A 499 -18.72 9.01 17.14
CA ASP A 499 -19.75 8.03 16.79
C ASP A 499 -19.92 7.84 15.26
N LEU A 500 -19.29 8.67 14.42
CA LEU A 500 -19.32 8.49 12.95
C LEU A 500 -18.42 7.37 12.46
N GLU A 501 -17.37 7.01 13.19
CA GLU A 501 -16.50 5.92 12.76
C GLU A 501 -17.07 4.57 13.22
N PRO A 502 -17.07 3.54 12.34
CA PRO A 502 -17.83 2.31 12.60
C PRO A 502 -17.12 1.32 13.54
N PHE A 503 -15.82 1.45 13.78
CA PHE A 503 -15.01 0.47 14.48
C PHE A 503 -15.14 0.57 16.01
N ALA A 504 -15.45 1.73 16.58
CA ALA A 504 -15.81 1.83 18.01
C ALA A 504 -17.12 1.12 18.36
N HIS A 505 -18.03 0.96 17.39
CA HIS A 505 -19.34 0.32 17.61
C HIS A 505 -19.27 -1.20 17.61
N VAL A 506 -18.14 -1.80 17.22
CA VAL A 506 -18.00 -3.26 17.15
C VAL A 506 -17.95 -3.84 18.58
N PRO A 507 -18.92 -4.68 18.98
CA PRO A 507 -18.95 -5.28 20.30
C PRO A 507 -17.79 -6.28 20.47
N ARG A 508 -17.27 -6.38 21.69
CA ARG A 508 -16.33 -7.44 22.04
C ARG A 508 -17.07 -8.77 22.13
N VAL A 509 -16.48 -9.82 21.58
CA VAL A 509 -17.02 -11.18 21.66
C VAL A 509 -16.64 -11.77 23.02
N GLY A 510 -17.65 -12.28 23.75
CA GLY A 510 -17.53 -12.76 25.12
C GLY A 510 -18.83 -12.56 25.89
N ASP A 511 -18.77 -12.58 27.22
CA ASP A 511 -19.95 -12.63 28.10
C ASP A 511 -20.87 -11.40 28.04
N SER A 512 -20.37 -10.26 27.54
CA SER A 512 -21.12 -9.00 27.42
C SER A 512 -21.50 -8.65 25.98
N PHE A 513 -21.49 -9.64 25.07
CA PHE A 513 -21.79 -9.42 23.66
C PHE A 513 -23.23 -8.95 23.42
N SER A 514 -23.38 -7.90 22.60
CA SER A 514 -24.67 -7.43 22.10
C SER A 514 -24.62 -7.30 20.58
N ALA A 515 -25.57 -7.91 19.87
CA ALA A 515 -25.67 -7.83 18.42
C ALA A 515 -26.26 -6.49 17.91
N VAL A 516 -26.81 -5.66 18.80
CA VAL A 516 -27.55 -4.44 18.42
C VAL A 516 -26.72 -3.47 17.56
N PRO A 517 -25.45 -3.13 17.92
CA PRO A 517 -24.64 -2.25 17.08
C PRO A 517 -24.37 -2.82 15.69
N LEU A 518 -24.15 -4.14 15.59
CA LEU A 518 -23.91 -4.83 14.33
C LEU A 518 -25.14 -4.78 13.41
N LEU A 519 -26.35 -4.93 13.98
CA LEU A 519 -27.59 -4.81 13.22
C LEU A 519 -27.78 -3.40 12.64
N TRP A 520 -27.44 -2.36 13.41
CA TRP A 520 -27.49 -0.98 12.92
C TRP A 520 -26.50 -0.74 11.78
N LEU A 521 -25.26 -1.24 11.90
CA LEU A 521 -24.28 -1.17 10.80
C LEU A 521 -24.79 -1.87 9.55
N LEU A 522 -25.36 -3.06 9.66
CA LEU A 522 -25.93 -3.80 8.53
C LEU A 522 -27.12 -3.07 7.88
N VAL A 523 -27.95 -2.40 8.67
CA VAL A 523 -29.05 -1.56 8.14
C VAL A 523 -28.50 -0.39 7.35
N LEU A 524 -27.44 0.28 7.84
CA LEU A 524 -26.77 1.37 7.14
C LEU A 524 -26.11 0.88 5.84
N ASP A 525 -25.45 -0.28 5.88
CA ASP A 525 -24.85 -0.92 4.71
C ASP A 525 -25.91 -1.17 3.63
N ALA A 526 -27.03 -1.81 4.01
CA ALA A 526 -28.12 -2.10 3.11
C ALA A 526 -28.72 -0.82 2.51
N ALA A 527 -28.93 0.22 3.32
CA ALA A 527 -29.47 1.50 2.87
C ALA A 527 -28.56 2.17 1.83
N LEU A 528 -27.26 2.26 2.11
CA LEU A 528 -26.28 2.89 1.22
C LEU A 528 -26.07 2.09 -0.07
N ILE A 529 -26.02 0.76 0.02
CA ILE A 529 -25.93 -0.13 -1.15
C ILE A 529 -27.18 0.03 -2.03
N MET A 530 -28.37 0.01 -1.45
CA MET A 530 -29.63 0.20 -2.19
C MET A 530 -29.66 1.57 -2.88
N LEU A 531 -29.27 2.64 -2.18
CA LEU A 531 -29.16 3.98 -2.76
C LEU A 531 -28.21 3.99 -3.97
N GLY A 532 -27.02 3.40 -3.83
CA GLY A 532 -26.03 3.32 -4.91
C GLY A 532 -26.54 2.51 -6.11
N VAL A 533 -27.18 1.36 -5.88
CA VAL A 533 -27.76 0.52 -6.94
C VAL A 533 -28.91 1.23 -7.66
N MET A 534 -29.80 1.88 -6.92
CA MET A 534 -30.94 2.62 -7.49
C MET A 534 -30.46 3.82 -8.32
N ALA A 535 -29.47 4.57 -7.83
CA ALA A 535 -28.88 5.69 -8.56
C ALA A 535 -28.15 5.21 -9.83
N PHE A 536 -27.36 4.13 -9.73
CA PHE A 536 -26.67 3.54 -10.89
C PHE A 536 -27.62 3.05 -11.98
N ARG A 537 -28.79 2.52 -11.60
CA ARG A 537 -29.82 2.12 -12.56
C ARG A 537 -30.33 3.28 -13.41
N ARG A 538 -30.45 4.48 -12.82
CA ARG A 538 -31.10 5.64 -13.43
C ARG A 538 -30.13 6.56 -14.17
N ARG A 539 -28.85 6.61 -13.77
CA ARG A 539 -27.86 7.49 -14.42
C ARG A 539 -27.30 6.90 -15.71
N ASP A 540 -26.88 7.74 -16.63
CA ASP A 540 -26.12 7.30 -17.81
C ASP A 540 -24.69 6.89 -17.43
N LEU A 541 -24.10 6.06 -18.29
CA LEU A 541 -22.68 5.73 -18.22
C LEU A 541 -21.88 6.95 -18.66
N ARG A 542 -20.73 7.16 -18.02
CA ARG A 542 -19.80 8.20 -18.44
C ARG A 542 -19.13 7.83 -19.75
N SER A 543 -19.37 8.63 -20.78
CA SER A 543 -18.59 8.67 -22.03
C SER A 543 -17.23 9.33 -21.82
#